data_AF-B0XTU4-F1
#
_entry.id   AF-B0XTU4-F1
#
_cell.length_a   1.000
_cell.length_b   1.000
_cell.length_c   1.000
_cell.angle_alpha   90.00
_cell.angle_beta   90.00
_cell.angle_gamma   90.00
#
_symmetry.space_group_name_H-M   'P 1'
#
loop_
_entity.id
_entity.type
_entity.pdbx_description
1 polymer ?
#
loop_
_entity_poly.entity_id
_entity_poly.type
_entity_poly.pdbx_seq_one_letter_code
_entity_poly.pdbx_strand_id
1 'polypeptide(L)'
;MDYWGMPVVRTNLTPYIFGINIQHCQAAIPGDGNDVICMTYTYDMAAFLIRLLDVADWPEFSIMVGDEVTYNQLLEMAEEIRGVKFKVTYDSKESIKNGQVTIPPMPQGDSSSEEELKEMTALVSRLTVAGVFKLPDENRLNARFPDIQPVKMKQFLQNAWKGYKGTE
;
A
#
# COMPACT_ATOMS: atom_id res chain seq x y z
N MET A 1 -2.02 -2.52 2.25
CA MET A 1 -1.65 -3.75 1.52
C MET A 1 -2.74 -4.13 0.52
N ASP A 2 -4.00 -4.20 0.97
CA ASP A 2 -5.20 -4.52 0.17
C ASP A 2 -5.28 -3.84 -1.21
N TYR A 3 -5.04 -2.53 -1.28
CA TYR A 3 -5.13 -1.74 -2.52
C TYR A 3 -4.28 -2.31 -3.67
N TRP A 4 -3.09 -2.85 -3.36
CA TRP A 4 -2.23 -3.48 -4.37
C TRP A 4 -2.62 -4.93 -4.67
N GLY A 5 -3.53 -5.53 -3.92
CA GLY A 5 -4.14 -6.81 -4.27
C GLY A 5 -5.43 -6.68 -5.08
N MET A 6 -6.01 -5.48 -5.19
CA MET A 6 -7.26 -5.25 -5.91
C MET A 6 -7.06 -5.34 -7.44
N PRO A 7 -8.05 -5.83 -8.21
CA PRO A 7 -9.41 -6.18 -7.76
C PRO A 7 -9.57 -7.64 -7.30
N VAL A 8 -8.49 -8.43 -7.29
CA VAL A 8 -8.56 -9.89 -7.14
C VAL A 8 -8.50 -10.37 -5.69
N VAL A 9 -7.97 -9.55 -4.78
CA VAL A 9 -7.83 -9.91 -3.38
C VAL A 9 -9.15 -9.86 -2.62
N ARG A 10 -9.29 -10.71 -1.60
CA ARG A 10 -10.33 -10.56 -0.59
C ARG A 10 -10.09 -9.28 0.23
N THR A 11 -11.04 -8.36 0.21
CA THR A 11 -10.98 -7.13 1.01
C THR A 11 -12.38 -6.56 1.23
N ASN A 12 -12.51 -5.72 2.27
CA ASN A 12 -13.71 -4.95 2.59
C ASN A 12 -13.51 -3.45 2.34
N LEU A 13 -12.35 -3.05 1.83
CA LEU A 13 -12.07 -1.65 1.48
C LEU A 13 -12.71 -1.28 0.15
N THR A 14 -13.12 -0.02 0.02
CA THR A 14 -13.51 0.57 -1.27
C THR A 14 -12.30 0.57 -2.21
N PRO A 15 -12.44 0.16 -3.48
CA PRO A 15 -11.35 0.16 -4.43
C PRO A 15 -10.72 1.54 -4.63
N TYR A 16 -9.38 1.59 -4.61
CA TYR A 16 -8.59 2.79 -4.92
C TYR A 16 -7.17 2.39 -5.37
N ILE A 17 -6.45 3.27 -6.06
CA ILE A 17 -5.06 3.04 -6.48
C ILE A 17 -4.13 4.09 -5.87
N PHE A 18 -3.13 3.62 -5.12
CA PHE A 18 -2.05 4.46 -4.59
C PHE A 18 -0.73 4.11 -5.29
N GLY A 19 -0.30 5.01 -6.18
CA GLY A 19 0.96 4.93 -6.92
C GLY A 19 1.01 3.84 -7.98
N ILE A 20 0.81 2.56 -7.62
CA ILE A 20 0.99 1.42 -8.53
C ILE A 20 -0.35 0.76 -8.86
N ASN A 21 -0.76 0.85 -10.12
CA ASN A 21 -1.85 0.05 -10.69
C ASN A 21 -1.30 -1.27 -11.27
N ILE A 22 -1.37 -2.34 -10.48
CA ILE A 22 -0.86 -3.67 -10.88
C ILE A 22 -1.72 -4.31 -11.98
N GLN A 23 -3.03 -4.02 -12.00
CA GLN A 23 -3.94 -4.53 -13.04
C GLN A 23 -3.51 -4.04 -14.43
N HIS A 24 -3.25 -2.74 -14.56
CA HIS A 24 -2.90 -2.08 -15.82
C HIS A 24 -1.40 -1.93 -16.06
N CYS A 25 -0.56 -2.49 -15.19
CA CYS A 25 0.91 -2.42 -15.28
C CYS A 25 1.43 -0.97 -15.41
N GLN A 26 0.92 -0.06 -14.57
CA GLN A 26 1.34 1.35 -14.52
C GLN A 26 1.73 1.75 -13.10
N ALA A 27 2.75 2.60 -12.99
CA ALA A 27 3.23 3.10 -11.71
C ALA A 27 3.54 4.60 -11.78
N ALA A 28 3.02 5.35 -10.83
CA ALA A 28 3.36 6.73 -10.51
C ALA A 28 4.02 6.72 -9.12
N ILE A 29 5.35 6.83 -9.09
CA ILE A 29 6.16 6.64 -7.88
C ILE A 29 6.57 8.00 -7.33
N PRO A 30 6.31 8.28 -6.04
CA PRO A 30 6.73 9.53 -5.44
C PRO A 30 8.22 9.55 -5.13
N GLY A 31 8.89 10.67 -5.45
CA GLY A 31 10.31 10.87 -5.16
C GLY A 31 11.20 9.92 -5.96
N ASP A 32 12.12 9.25 -5.27
CA ASP A 32 12.99 8.22 -5.85
C ASP A 32 12.45 6.80 -5.64
N GLY A 33 11.31 6.66 -4.96
CA GLY A 33 10.69 5.38 -4.64
C GLY A 33 11.35 4.57 -3.53
N ASN A 34 12.30 5.15 -2.77
CA ASN A 34 13.07 4.45 -1.73
C ASN A 34 12.61 4.76 -0.30
N ASP A 35 11.66 5.69 -0.11
CA ASP A 35 11.03 5.92 1.19
C ASP A 35 10.24 4.68 1.63
N VAL A 36 10.44 4.26 2.88
CA VAL A 36 9.81 3.05 3.44
C VAL A 36 8.35 3.32 3.81
N ILE A 37 7.48 2.39 3.43
CA ILE A 37 6.06 2.38 3.78
C ILE A 37 5.75 1.13 4.60
N CYS A 38 5.26 1.34 5.83
CA CYS A 38 4.70 0.27 6.64
C CYS A 38 3.30 -0.09 6.12
N MET A 39 3.02 -1.37 5.96
CA MET A 39 1.77 -1.87 5.41
C MET A 39 1.22 -2.98 6.27
N THR A 40 -0.10 -3.05 6.40
CA THR A 40 -0.77 -4.15 7.10
C THR A 40 -1.95 -4.61 6.24
N TYR A 41 -2.15 -5.93 6.14
CA TYR A 41 -3.34 -6.49 5.53
C TYR A 41 -4.52 -6.33 6.49
N THR A 42 -5.68 -5.93 6.00
CA THR A 42 -6.86 -5.67 6.85
C THR A 42 -7.26 -6.85 7.74
N TYR A 43 -7.06 -8.08 7.29
CA TYR A 43 -7.38 -9.27 8.09
C TYR A 43 -6.35 -9.54 9.20
N ASP A 44 -5.07 -9.18 9.01
CA ASP A 44 -4.08 -9.24 10.08
C ASP A 44 -4.35 -8.15 11.13
N MET A 45 -4.75 -6.96 10.68
CA MET A 45 -5.21 -5.90 11.58
C MET A 45 -6.39 -6.38 12.43
N ALA A 46 -7.37 -7.08 11.83
CA ALA A 46 -8.49 -7.64 12.56
C ALA A 46 -8.03 -8.68 13.62
N ALA A 47 -7.05 -9.53 13.31
CA ALA A 47 -6.49 -10.48 14.27
C ALA A 47 -5.85 -9.76 15.48
N PHE A 48 -5.06 -8.71 15.24
CA PHE A 48 -4.50 -7.90 16.31
C PHE A 48 -5.58 -7.22 17.15
N LEU A 49 -6.61 -6.66 16.52
CA LEU A 49 -7.72 -6.01 17.22
C LEU A 49 -8.47 -7.00 18.12
N ILE A 50 -8.78 -8.19 17.62
CA ILE A 50 -9.43 -9.25 18.42
C ILE A 50 -8.56 -9.59 19.63
N ARG A 51 -7.26 -9.79 19.43
CA ARG A 51 -6.33 -10.13 20.52
C ARG A 51 -6.20 -9.02 21.56
N LEU A 52 -6.32 -7.77 21.13
CA LEU A 52 -6.31 -6.60 22.00
C LEU A 52 -7.56 -6.53 22.90
N LEU A 53 -8.69 -7.09 22.47
CA LEU A 53 -9.90 -7.19 23.32
C LEU A 53 -9.70 -8.11 24.54
N ASP A 54 -8.75 -9.05 24.47
CA ASP A 54 -8.47 -10.02 25.54
C ASP A 54 -7.47 -9.51 26.60
N VAL A 55 -6.96 -8.28 26.47
CA VAL A 55 -6.02 -7.69 27.43
C VAL A 55 -6.64 -6.50 28.16
N ALA A 56 -6.31 -6.38 29.44
CA ALA A 56 -6.86 -5.33 30.31
C ALA A 56 -6.22 -3.95 30.07
N ASP A 57 -4.96 -3.93 29.66
CA ASP A 57 -4.18 -2.71 29.43
C ASP A 57 -4.06 -2.39 27.94
N TRP A 58 -4.56 -1.23 27.57
CA TRP A 58 -4.52 -0.71 26.20
C TRP A 58 -3.56 0.47 26.17
N PRO A 59 -2.50 0.41 25.34
CA PRO A 59 -1.67 1.58 25.15
C PRO A 59 -2.46 2.67 24.43
N GLU A 60 -2.16 3.94 24.73
CA GLU A 60 -2.79 5.09 24.05
C GLU A 60 -2.63 5.01 22.53
N PHE A 61 -1.47 4.51 22.07
CA PHE A 61 -1.19 4.24 20.67
C PHE A 61 -0.82 2.77 20.47
N SER A 62 -1.49 2.13 19.51
CA SER A 62 -1.21 0.75 19.09
C SER A 62 -0.71 0.75 17.65
N ILE A 63 0.51 0.27 17.43
CA ILE A 63 1.11 0.18 16.08
C ILE A 63 1.10 -1.29 15.65
N MET A 64 0.59 -1.56 14.45
CA MET A 64 0.56 -2.89 13.85
C MET A 64 1.19 -2.79 12.46
N VAL A 65 2.29 -3.51 12.23
CA VAL A 65 2.98 -3.51 10.93
C VAL A 65 3.04 -4.93 10.40
N GLY A 66 2.42 -5.16 9.24
CA GLY A 66 2.50 -6.45 8.56
C GLY A 66 3.82 -6.64 7.83
N ASP A 67 4.19 -5.63 7.05
CA ASP A 67 5.44 -5.59 6.31
C ASP A 67 5.95 -4.16 6.11
N GLU A 68 7.22 -4.05 5.74
CA GLU A 68 7.88 -2.79 5.40
C GLU A 68 8.53 -2.93 4.03
N VAL A 69 8.12 -2.07 3.10
CA VAL A 69 8.64 -2.09 1.73
C VAL A 69 8.87 -0.67 1.24
N THR A 70 9.54 -0.51 0.10
CA THR A 70 9.56 0.72 -0.67
C THR A 70 8.68 0.59 -1.91
N TYR A 71 8.35 1.71 -2.56
CA TYR A 71 7.64 1.67 -3.85
C TYR A 71 8.44 0.92 -4.92
N ASN A 72 9.77 1.04 -4.94
CA ASN A 72 10.62 0.30 -5.88
C ASN A 72 10.59 -1.21 -5.62
N GLN A 73 10.63 -1.65 -4.36
CA GLN A 73 10.50 -3.08 -4.02
C GLN A 73 9.11 -3.61 -4.38
N LEU A 74 8.07 -2.82 -4.13
CA LEU A 74 6.69 -3.18 -4.48
C LEU A 74 6.50 -3.29 -6.00
N LEU A 75 7.09 -2.37 -6.76
CA LEU A 75 7.12 -2.42 -8.23
C LEU A 75 7.83 -3.69 -8.72
N GLU A 76 9.01 -4.00 -8.17
CA GLU A 76 9.76 -5.20 -8.55
C GLU A 76 8.93 -6.48 -8.32
N MET A 77 8.29 -6.59 -7.15
CA MET A 77 7.39 -7.72 -6.84
C MET A 77 6.22 -7.79 -7.83
N ALA A 78 5.62 -6.64 -8.17
CA ALA A 78 4.49 -6.58 -9.09
C ALA A 78 4.89 -6.99 -10.52
N GLU A 79 6.03 -6.51 -11.01
CA GLU A 79 6.58 -6.89 -12.32
C GLU A 79 6.93 -8.38 -12.38
N GLU A 80 7.54 -8.93 -11.33
CA GLU A 80 7.83 -10.38 -11.21
C GLU A 80 6.55 -11.21 -11.32
N ILE A 81 5.49 -10.81 -10.62
CA ILE A 81 4.21 -11.52 -10.57
C ILE A 81 3.44 -11.40 -11.89
N ARG A 82 3.46 -10.23 -12.52
CA ARG A 82 2.78 -9.99 -13.80
C ARG A 82 3.58 -10.54 -14.99
N GLY A 83 4.89 -10.74 -14.84
CA GLY A 83 5.79 -11.20 -15.91
C GLY A 83 6.04 -10.15 -16.99
N VAL A 84 5.75 -8.87 -16.71
CA VAL A 84 5.90 -7.75 -17.65
C VAL A 84 6.43 -6.51 -16.93
N LYS A 85 7.16 -5.66 -17.66
CA LYS A 85 7.61 -4.35 -17.16
C LYS A 85 6.46 -3.35 -17.16
N PHE A 86 6.42 -2.51 -16.13
CA PHE A 86 5.37 -1.51 -15.98
C PHE A 86 5.76 -0.21 -16.70
N LYS A 87 4.76 0.58 -17.07
CA LYS A 87 4.98 1.97 -17.44
C LYS A 87 5.16 2.77 -16.15
N VAL A 88 6.39 3.22 -15.89
CA VAL A 88 6.75 3.92 -14.66
C VAL A 88 6.99 5.40 -14.92
N THR A 89 6.40 6.25 -14.06
CA THR A 89 6.69 7.67 -13.94
C THR A 89 7.15 7.94 -12.51
N TYR A 90 8.22 8.73 -12.35
CA TYR A 90 8.64 9.23 -11.04
C TYR A 90 8.28 10.71 -10.92
N ASP A 91 7.54 11.05 -9.86
CA ASP A 91 7.20 12.43 -9.55
C ASP A 91 8.28 13.00 -8.61
N SER A 92 8.99 14.04 -9.07
CA SER A 92 10.06 14.65 -8.25
C SER A 92 9.51 15.25 -6.94
N LYS A 93 10.35 15.33 -5.90
CA LYS A 93 9.95 15.97 -4.62
C LYS A 93 9.48 17.43 -4.82
N GLU A 94 10.06 18.14 -5.79
CA GLU A 94 9.65 19.50 -6.16
C GLU A 94 8.27 19.53 -6.83
N SER A 95 8.03 18.66 -7.81
CA SER A 95 6.72 18.51 -8.47
C SER A 95 5.62 18.18 -7.46
N ILE A 96 5.87 17.20 -6.57
CA ILE A 96 4.96 16.80 -5.49
C ILE A 96 4.66 17.98 -4.55
N LYS A 97 5.65 18.78 -4.18
CA LYS A 97 5.46 19.98 -3.35
C LYS A 97 4.50 20.96 -4.02
N ASN A 98 4.65 21.15 -5.33
CA ASN A 98 3.80 22.03 -6.15
C ASN A 98 2.44 21.40 -6.52
N GLY A 99 2.13 20.18 -6.04
CA GLY A 99 0.89 19.48 -6.38
C GLY A 99 0.83 18.96 -7.81
N GLN A 100 1.95 18.92 -8.51
CA GLN A 100 2.10 18.30 -9.82
C GLN A 100 2.43 16.83 -9.62
N VAL A 101 1.41 15.99 -9.71
CA VAL A 101 1.51 14.54 -9.48
C VAL A 101 0.87 13.77 -10.62
N THR A 102 1.41 12.59 -10.89
CA THR A 102 0.87 11.64 -11.86
C THR A 102 -0.19 10.80 -11.18
N ILE A 103 -1.43 10.89 -11.66
CA ILE A 103 -2.55 10.09 -11.15
C ILE A 103 -2.58 8.77 -11.96
N PRO A 104 -2.37 7.60 -11.33
CA PRO A 104 -2.51 6.33 -12.03
C PRO A 104 -3.98 6.07 -12.39
N PRO A 105 -4.29 5.20 -13.38
CA PRO A 105 -5.67 4.87 -13.71
C PRO A 105 -6.41 4.36 -12.48
N MET A 106 -7.54 4.97 -12.16
CA MET A 106 -8.36 4.57 -11.02
C MET A 106 -9.22 3.34 -11.36
N PRO A 107 -9.72 2.61 -10.35
CA PRO A 107 -10.58 1.45 -10.57
C PRO A 107 -11.85 1.83 -11.33
N GLN A 108 -12.43 0.86 -12.06
CA GLN A 108 -13.68 1.08 -12.76
C GLN A 108 -14.80 1.43 -11.75
N GLY A 109 -15.57 2.48 -12.05
CA GLY A 109 -16.66 2.94 -11.19
C GLY A 109 -16.23 3.94 -10.12
N ASP A 110 -14.95 4.34 -10.07
CA ASP A 110 -14.53 5.51 -9.30
C ASP A 110 -15.27 6.76 -9.80
N SER A 111 -15.84 7.51 -8.87
CA SER A 111 -16.65 8.71 -9.14
C SER A 111 -15.99 10.00 -8.66
N SER A 112 -14.71 9.95 -8.27
CA SER A 112 -13.98 11.13 -7.84
C SER A 112 -13.71 12.04 -9.03
N SER A 113 -13.79 13.34 -8.77
CA SER A 113 -13.34 14.37 -9.70
C SER A 113 -11.83 14.33 -9.88
N GLU A 114 -11.34 14.88 -11.00
CA GLU A 114 -9.91 15.01 -11.26
C GLU A 114 -9.19 15.82 -10.16
N GLU A 115 -9.86 16.83 -9.61
CA GLU A 115 -9.34 17.64 -8.50
C GLU A 115 -9.17 16.81 -7.22
N GLU A 116 -10.18 16.04 -6.81
CA GLU A 116 -10.10 15.15 -5.64
C GLU A 116 -8.99 14.11 -5.78
N LEU A 117 -8.88 13.48 -6.97
CA LEU A 117 -7.82 12.51 -7.23
C LEU A 117 -6.43 13.15 -7.17
N LYS A 118 -6.29 14.36 -7.72
CA LYS A 118 -5.04 15.12 -7.68
C LYS A 118 -4.66 15.50 -6.27
N GLU A 119 -5.60 16.01 -5.48
CA GLU A 119 -5.38 16.40 -4.08
C GLU A 119 -4.98 15.21 -3.22
N MET A 120 -5.71 14.09 -3.33
CA MET A 120 -5.42 12.86 -2.60
C MET A 120 -4.05 12.30 -2.99
N THR A 121 -3.76 12.20 -4.29
CA THR A 121 -2.47 11.72 -4.79
C THR A 121 -1.33 12.63 -4.31
N ALA A 122 -1.50 13.96 -4.37
CA ALA A 122 -0.50 14.90 -3.89
C ALA A 122 -0.27 14.76 -2.38
N LEU A 123 -1.32 14.58 -1.58
CA LEU A 123 -1.22 14.37 -0.14
C LEU A 123 -0.43 13.09 0.17
N VAL A 124 -0.82 11.95 -0.39
CA VAL A 124 -0.15 10.66 -0.15
C VAL A 124 1.31 10.69 -0.61
N SER A 125 1.59 11.30 -1.76
CA SER A 125 2.96 11.47 -2.26
C SER A 125 3.81 12.33 -1.33
N ARG A 126 3.27 13.45 -0.79
CA ARG A 126 3.97 14.29 0.19
C ARG A 126 4.26 13.55 1.48
N LEU A 127 3.29 12.81 2.02
CA LEU A 127 3.47 12.01 3.23
C LEU A 127 4.50 10.90 3.03
N THR A 128 4.52 10.28 1.86
CA THR A 128 5.51 9.25 1.50
C THR A 128 6.92 9.83 1.50
N VAL A 129 7.18 10.90 0.74
CA VAL A 129 8.54 11.48 0.62
C VAL A 129 9.03 12.18 1.89
N ALA A 130 8.12 12.46 2.83
CA ALA A 130 8.43 12.95 4.16
C ALA A 130 8.70 11.82 5.16
N GLY A 131 8.59 10.54 4.76
CA GLY A 131 8.85 9.38 5.60
C GLY A 131 7.77 9.08 6.63
N VAL A 132 6.59 9.70 6.53
CA VAL A 132 5.51 9.59 7.54
C VAL A 132 4.97 8.16 7.67
N PHE A 133 5.05 7.37 6.59
CA PHE A 133 4.59 5.98 6.59
C PHE A 133 5.60 4.98 7.17
N LYS A 134 6.82 5.40 7.52
CA LYS A 134 7.74 4.58 8.32
C LYS A 134 7.38 4.76 9.79
N LEU A 135 6.55 3.84 10.29
CA LEU A 135 6.09 3.88 11.68
C LEU A 135 7.21 3.47 12.65
N PRO A 136 7.21 3.97 13.90
CA PRO A 136 8.18 3.58 14.93
C PRO A 136 8.23 2.07 15.16
N ASP A 137 9.40 1.54 15.50
CA ASP A 137 9.59 0.11 15.81
C ASP A 137 9.17 -0.20 17.25
N GLU A 138 9.21 0.79 18.13
CA GLU A 138 8.81 0.70 19.53
C GLU A 138 7.29 0.54 19.68
N ASN A 139 6.87 -0.19 20.71
CA ASN A 139 5.46 -0.38 21.07
C ASN A 139 4.57 -1.00 19.98
N ARG A 140 5.16 -1.65 18.98
CA ARG A 140 4.40 -2.45 18.01
C ARG A 140 3.75 -3.64 18.72
N LEU A 141 2.46 -3.82 18.46
CA LEU A 141 1.71 -4.99 18.94
C LEU A 141 2.27 -6.31 18.42
N ASN A 142 3.03 -6.28 17.32
CA ASN A 142 3.80 -7.41 16.81
C ASN A 142 4.69 -8.08 17.89
N ALA A 143 5.36 -7.29 18.73
CA ALA A 143 6.21 -7.83 19.80
C ALA A 143 5.39 -8.35 20.98
N ARG A 144 4.22 -7.76 21.22
CA ARG A 144 3.30 -8.12 22.30
C ARG A 144 2.53 -9.41 22.01
N PHE A 145 2.19 -9.63 20.74
CA PHE A 145 1.39 -10.76 20.27
C PHE A 145 2.17 -11.56 19.20
N PRO A 146 3.27 -12.25 19.59
CA PRO A 146 4.14 -12.96 18.64
C PRO A 146 3.47 -14.19 18.02
N ASP A 147 2.33 -14.63 18.53
CA ASP A 147 1.49 -15.68 17.93
C ASP A 147 0.79 -15.21 16.66
N ILE A 148 0.57 -13.90 16.49
CA ILE A 148 0.03 -13.31 15.27
C ILE A 148 1.20 -13.03 14.34
N GLN A 149 1.24 -13.76 13.22
CA GLN A 149 2.25 -13.61 12.17
C GLN A 149 1.62 -12.97 10.94
N PRO A 150 1.77 -11.65 10.74
CA PRO A 150 1.16 -10.97 9.61
C PRO A 150 1.73 -11.43 8.28
N VAL A 151 0.90 -11.39 7.23
CA VAL A 151 1.32 -11.71 5.88
C VAL A 151 2.33 -10.69 5.37
N LYS A 152 3.37 -11.18 4.69
CA LYS A 152 4.38 -10.35 4.02
C LYS A 152 3.90 -9.93 2.63
N MET A 153 4.33 -8.76 2.18
CA MET A 153 3.84 -8.13 0.95
C MET A 153 4.05 -9.03 -0.27
N LYS A 154 5.23 -9.66 -0.40
CA LYS A 154 5.52 -10.59 -1.49
C LYS A 154 4.56 -11.79 -1.47
N GLN A 155 4.38 -12.43 -0.32
CA GLN A 155 3.47 -13.57 -0.16
C GLN A 155 2.02 -13.16 -0.44
N PHE A 156 1.61 -11.99 0.05
CA PHE A 156 0.29 -11.42 -0.19
C PHE A 156 0.01 -11.24 -1.68
N LEU A 157 0.91 -10.57 -2.41
CA LEU A 157 0.73 -10.34 -3.85
C LEU A 157 0.75 -11.64 -4.64
N GLN A 158 1.67 -12.56 -4.33
CA GLN A 158 1.74 -13.87 -4.99
C GLN A 158 0.42 -14.64 -4.86
N ASN A 159 -0.20 -14.59 -3.69
CA ASN A 159 -1.48 -15.26 -3.45
C ASN A 159 -2.64 -14.53 -4.12
N ALA A 160 -2.72 -13.20 -3.99
CA ALA A 160 -3.82 -12.40 -4.53
C ALA A 160 -3.88 -12.47 -6.05
N TRP A 161 -2.73 -12.30 -6.73
CA TRP A 161 -2.65 -12.27 -8.18
C TRP A 161 -2.43 -13.64 -8.83
N LYS A 162 -2.48 -14.72 -8.03
CA LYS A 162 -2.29 -16.08 -8.52
C LYS A 162 -3.32 -16.41 -9.59
N GLY A 163 -2.84 -16.66 -10.81
CA GLY A 163 -3.70 -17.04 -11.93
C GLY A 163 -4.48 -15.89 -12.57
N TYR A 164 -4.18 -14.62 -12.22
CA TYR A 164 -4.75 -13.47 -12.91
C TYR A 164 -4.23 -13.41 -14.35
N LYS A 165 -5.10 -13.77 -15.30
CA LYS A 165 -4.91 -13.57 -16.73
C LYS A 165 -5.44 -12.18 -17.04
N GLY A 166 -4.58 -11.27 -17.51
CA GLY A 166 -4.97 -9.88 -17.77
C GLY A 166 -6.22 -9.80 -18.65
N THR A 167 -6.99 -8.72 -18.51
CA THR A 167 -8.04 -8.41 -19.49
C THR A 167 -7.36 -8.07 -20.82
N GLU A 168 -7.68 -8.83 -21.87
CA GLU A 168 -7.36 -8.50 -23.27
C GLU A 168 -7.86 -7.11 -23.65
#